data_AF-A0A9E8MWG1-F1
#
_entry.id   AF-A0A9E8MWG1-F1
#
_cell.length_a   1.000
_cell.length_b   1.000
_cell.length_c   1.000
_cell.angle_alpha   90.00
_cell.angle_beta   90.00
_cell.angle_gamma   90.00
#
_symmetry.space_group_name_H-M   'P 1'
#
loop_
_entity.id
_entity.type
_entity.pdbx_description
1 polymer ?
#
loop_
_entity_poly.entity_id
_entity_poly.type
_entity_poly.pdbx_seq_one_letter_code
_entity_poly.pdbx_strand_id
1 'polypeptide(L)'
;MGLGFFELGWNWKTGLFKESNFARVKYGFSFQWNKYDLKDNKFFVQNGNTTTIETFPSDLKQAKFRTTNLVFPLYFEFGPSKKVEKKDRIRYYTQDQFKFGIGGYGGINLSAKQKLWYKEDGKRVKQKIQQDYNVNPFVYGVGAYVGVGDISLYAKYDLSETFKSNTFKQNNISLGVRIDLD
;
A
#
# COMPACT_ATOMS: atom_id res chain seq x y z
N MET A 1 8.67 11.22 -10.56
CA MET A 1 7.37 11.14 -9.87
C MET A 1 7.64 10.92 -8.39
N GLY A 2 7.03 11.68 -7.48
CA GLY A 2 7.14 11.39 -6.05
C GLY A 2 6.10 10.34 -5.67
N LEU A 3 6.52 9.23 -5.06
CA LEU A 3 5.64 8.18 -4.58
C LEU A 3 5.63 8.21 -3.06
N GLY A 4 4.45 8.40 -2.46
CA GLY A 4 4.25 8.27 -1.03
C GLY A 4 3.30 7.13 -0.75
N PHE A 5 3.65 6.26 0.19
CA PHE A 5 2.86 5.10 0.57
C PHE A 5 2.67 5.09 2.08
N PHE A 6 1.43 4.87 2.52
CA PHE A 6 1.11 4.63 3.92
C PHE A 6 0.12 3.47 4.01
N GLU A 7 0.36 2.54 4.94
CA GLU A 7 -0.50 1.39 5.17
C GLU A 7 -0.80 1.29 6.66
N LEU A 8 -2.07 1.12 6.99
CA LEU A 8 -2.53 0.83 8.34
C LEU A 8 -3.44 -0.38 8.28
N GLY A 9 -3.18 -1.39 9.11
CA GLY A 9 -3.97 -2.60 9.06
C GLY A 9 -4.00 -3.35 10.38
N TRP A 10 -5.02 -4.20 10.50
CA TRP A 10 -5.16 -5.14 11.58
C TRP A 10 -4.84 -6.53 11.05
N ASN A 11 -3.91 -7.22 11.70
CA ASN A 11 -3.45 -8.54 11.27
C ASN A 11 -3.54 -9.53 12.43
N TRP A 12 -3.97 -10.75 12.12
CA TRP A 12 -3.91 -11.92 12.98
C TRP A 12 -2.77 -12.83 12.54
N LYS A 13 -2.25 -13.60 13.49
CA LYS A 13 -1.18 -14.60 13.27
C LYS A 13 -1.64 -15.93 13.81
N THR A 14 -1.59 -16.97 12.98
CA THR A 14 -1.91 -18.35 13.37
C THR A 14 -0.70 -19.24 13.09
N GLY A 15 -0.22 -19.95 14.10
CA GLY A 15 0.86 -20.93 13.94
C GLY A 15 0.40 -22.12 13.09
N LEU A 16 1.24 -22.58 12.15
CA LEU A 16 0.92 -23.72 11.29
C LEU A 16 1.14 -25.07 12.00
N PHE A 17 2.08 -25.14 12.94
CA PHE A 17 2.41 -26.37 13.65
C PHE A 17 2.09 -26.23 15.14
N LYS A 18 1.47 -27.27 15.71
CA LYS A 18 1.11 -27.31 17.14
C LYS A 18 2.34 -27.33 18.06
N GLU A 19 3.46 -27.87 17.60
CA GLU A 19 4.68 -28.05 18.41
C GLU A 19 5.77 -27.02 18.13
N SER A 20 5.70 -26.30 17.00
CA SER A 20 6.70 -25.29 16.62
C SER A 20 6.05 -24.08 15.99
N ASN A 21 6.19 -22.92 16.64
CA ASN A 21 5.74 -21.63 16.11
C ASN A 21 6.76 -21.01 15.12
N PHE A 22 7.56 -21.85 14.45
CA PHE A 22 8.52 -21.38 13.44
C PHE A 22 7.81 -20.82 12.19
N ALA A 23 6.72 -21.44 11.77
CA ALA A 23 5.94 -21.04 10.60
C ALA A 23 4.55 -20.58 11.03
N ARG A 24 4.14 -19.40 10.55
CA ARG A 24 2.90 -18.73 10.89
C ARG A 24 2.22 -18.22 9.63
N VAL A 25 0.89 -18.27 9.59
CA VAL A 25 0.10 -17.56 8.60
C VAL A 25 -0.35 -16.25 9.22
N LYS A 26 0.00 -15.14 8.57
CA LYS A 26 -0.42 -13.80 8.92
C LYS A 26 -1.47 -13.35 7.91
N TYR A 27 -2.66 -13.04 8.39
CA TYR A 27 -3.78 -12.60 7.56
C TYR A 27 -4.53 -11.45 8.23
N GLY A 28 -5.27 -10.65 7.46
CA GLY A 28 -5.95 -9.51 8.04
C GLY A 28 -6.60 -8.61 7.01
N PHE A 29 -6.74 -7.35 7.37
CA PHE A 29 -7.15 -6.30 6.44
C PHE A 29 -6.30 -5.06 6.66
N SER A 30 -6.07 -4.27 5.61
CA SER A 30 -5.27 -3.07 5.66
C SER A 30 -5.81 -2.02 4.71
N PHE A 31 -5.80 -0.77 5.17
CA PHE A 31 -6.04 0.40 4.33
C PHE A 31 -4.70 0.91 3.80
N GLN A 32 -4.60 1.02 2.49
CA GLN A 32 -3.44 1.59 1.80
C GLN A 32 -3.81 2.95 1.22
N TRP A 33 -2.99 3.94 1.52
CA TRP A 33 -3.07 5.27 0.92
C TRP A 33 -1.85 5.49 0.04
N ASN A 34 -2.07 5.43 -1.27
CA ASN A 34 -1.02 5.71 -2.25
C ASN A 34 -1.13 7.16 -2.70
N LYS A 35 0.00 7.83 -2.81
CA LYS A 35 0.12 9.21 -3.27
C LYS A 35 1.11 9.28 -4.42
N TYR A 36 0.64 9.80 -5.54
CA TYR A 36 1.43 10.03 -6.75
C TYR A 36 1.52 11.53 -7.00
N ASP A 37 2.74 12.08 -6.96
CA ASP A 37 3.01 13.46 -7.34
C ASP A 37 3.35 13.51 -8.84
N LEU A 38 2.43 14.06 -9.64
CA LEU A 38 2.60 14.31 -11.07
C LEU A 38 3.52 15.53 -11.25
N LYS A 39 4.53 15.39 -12.12
CA LYS A 39 5.43 16.48 -12.53
C LYS A 39 5.01 17.04 -13.88
N ASP A 40 5.54 18.20 -14.24
CA ASP A 40 5.45 18.82 -15.59
C ASP A 40 4.05 19.30 -16.00
N ASN A 41 3.30 19.91 -15.07
CA ASN A 41 1.97 20.47 -15.33
C ASN A 41 0.94 19.47 -15.86
N LYS A 42 1.18 18.18 -15.66
CA LYS A 42 0.29 17.10 -16.09
C LYS A 42 -0.82 16.84 -15.08
N PHE A 43 -2.04 16.62 -15.57
CA PHE A 43 -3.19 16.20 -14.77
C PHE A 43 -3.96 15.09 -15.47
N PHE A 44 -4.65 14.25 -14.70
CA PHE A 44 -5.53 13.24 -15.28
C PHE A 44 -6.85 13.88 -15.68
N VAL A 45 -7.24 13.67 -16.93
CA VAL A 45 -8.56 14.00 -17.49
C VAL A 45 -9.28 12.70 -17.77
N GLN A 46 -10.51 12.58 -17.28
CA GLN A 46 -11.36 11.44 -17.61
C GLN A 46 -12.37 11.86 -18.68
N ASN A 47 -12.18 11.35 -19.89
CA ASN A 47 -13.13 11.47 -20.99
C ASN A 47 -13.84 10.10 -21.15
N GLY A 48 -15.03 9.98 -20.56
CA GLY A 48 -15.78 8.72 -20.53
C GLY A 48 -15.02 7.58 -19.84
N ASN A 49 -14.76 6.50 -20.60
CA ASN A 49 -14.07 5.29 -20.13
C ASN A 49 -12.54 5.34 -20.30
N THR A 50 -11.99 6.45 -20.78
CA THR A 50 -10.54 6.63 -20.95
C THR A 50 -10.00 7.74 -20.07
N THR A 51 -8.85 7.49 -19.44
CA THR A 51 -8.15 8.48 -18.62
C THR A 51 -6.83 8.84 -19.27
N THR A 52 -6.75 10.04 -19.81
CA THR A 52 -5.57 10.61 -20.47
C THR A 52 -4.83 11.53 -19.52
N ILE A 53 -3.53 11.67 -19.75
CA ILE A 53 -2.72 12.67 -19.08
C ILE A 53 -2.63 13.87 -20.01
N GLU A 54 -3.22 14.98 -19.59
CA GLU A 54 -3.20 16.22 -20.36
C GLU A 54 -2.33 17.27 -19.67
N THR A 55 -1.81 18.21 -20.46
CA THR A 55 -1.07 19.36 -19.94
C THR A 55 -2.08 20.41 -19.51
N PHE A 56 -2.01 20.84 -18.26
CA PHE A 56 -2.89 21.89 -17.76
C PHE A 56 -2.60 23.22 -18.48
N PRO A 57 -3.62 23.94 -18.96
CA PRO A 57 -3.42 25.13 -19.81
C PRO A 57 -2.86 26.36 -19.07
N SER A 58 -2.75 26.31 -17.74
CA SER A 58 -2.20 27.36 -16.87
C SER A 58 -1.02 26.82 -16.05
N ASP A 59 -0.29 27.71 -15.36
CA ASP A 59 0.82 27.36 -14.47
C ASP A 59 0.36 26.49 -13.29
N LEU A 60 0.38 25.17 -13.50
CA LEU A 60 0.03 24.17 -12.51
C LEU A 60 1.19 23.96 -11.54
N LYS A 61 1.14 24.63 -10.39
CA LYS A 61 2.18 24.48 -9.37
C LYS A 61 2.34 23.05 -8.87
N GLN A 62 1.25 22.30 -8.75
CA GLN A 62 1.30 20.94 -8.24
C GLN A 62 0.05 20.13 -8.63
N ALA A 63 0.26 18.87 -9.03
CA ALA A 63 -0.79 17.87 -9.18
C ALA A 63 -0.48 16.65 -8.32
N LYS A 64 -1.45 16.26 -7.48
CA LYS A 64 -1.33 15.09 -6.60
C LYS A 64 -2.49 14.17 -6.82
N PHE A 65 -2.22 12.92 -7.15
CA PHE A 65 -3.19 11.85 -7.22
C PHE A 65 -3.10 10.99 -5.97
N ARG A 66 -4.25 10.61 -5.40
CA ARG A 66 -4.32 9.76 -4.22
C ARG A 66 -5.34 8.66 -4.41
N THR A 67 -4.95 7.43 -4.08
CA THR A 67 -5.85 6.29 -4.07
C THR A 67 -5.93 5.71 -2.66
N THR A 68 -7.14 5.30 -2.26
CA THR A 68 -7.38 4.55 -1.04
C THR A 68 -7.79 3.14 -1.43
N ASN A 69 -7.03 2.14 -0.99
CA ASN A 69 -7.33 0.73 -1.23
C ASN A 69 -7.62 0.03 0.10
N LEU A 70 -8.55 -0.91 0.09
CA LEU A 70 -8.74 -1.89 1.16
C LEU A 70 -8.20 -3.23 0.68
N VAL A 71 -7.18 -3.75 1.35
CA VAL A 71 -6.50 -4.99 0.98
C VAL A 71 -6.55 -6.02 2.09
N PHE A 72 -6.57 -7.28 1.70
CA PHE A 72 -6.52 -8.44 2.56
C PHE A 72 -5.16 -9.13 2.35
N PRO A 73 -4.17 -8.86 3.22
CA PRO A 73 -2.88 -9.53 3.15
C PRO A 73 -2.99 -10.99 3.59
N LEU A 74 -2.22 -11.86 2.93
CA LEU A 74 -1.98 -13.24 3.33
C LEU A 74 -0.49 -13.54 3.17
N TYR A 75 0.21 -13.69 4.29
CA TYR A 75 1.66 -13.91 4.34
C TYR A 75 1.99 -15.16 5.13
N PHE A 76 2.98 -15.90 4.67
CA PHE A 76 3.66 -16.93 5.44
C PHE A 76 4.86 -16.29 6.11
N GLU A 77 4.82 -16.19 7.44
CA GLU A 77 5.88 -15.66 8.28
C GLU A 77 6.69 -16.82 8.89
N PHE A 78 8.01 -16.76 8.70
CA PHE A 78 8.98 -17.70 9.21
C PHE A 78 9.93 -16.97 10.16
N GLY A 79 10.18 -17.57 11.32
CA GLY A 79 11.16 -17.06 12.27
C GLY A 79 11.08 -17.82 13.58
N PRO A 80 12.21 -17.96 14.31
CA PRO A 80 12.18 -18.55 15.63
C PRO A 80 11.19 -17.77 16.51
N SER A 81 10.51 -18.49 17.39
CA SER A 81 9.65 -17.94 18.44
C SER A 81 10.19 -18.41 19.78
N LYS A 82 10.53 -17.50 20.69
CA LYS A 82 10.96 -17.87 22.04
C LYS A 82 9.72 -18.23 22.85
N LYS A 83 9.54 -19.53 23.12
CA LYS A 83 8.59 -20.01 24.13
C LYS A 83 9.15 -19.65 25.50
N VAL A 84 8.56 -18.67 26.19
CA VAL A 84 8.90 -18.39 27.60
C VAL A 84 7.82 -19.01 28.45
N GLU A 85 8.11 -20.19 29.01
CA GLU A 85 7.27 -20.81 30.04
C GLU A 85 7.47 -20.07 31.37
N LYS A 86 6.45 -19.33 31.82
CA LYS A 86 6.28 -18.99 33.23
C LYS A 86 5.12 -19.80 33.78
N LYS A 87 5.28 -20.28 35.03
CA LYS A 87 4.50 -21.28 35.78
C LYS A 87 2.95 -21.22 35.73
N ASP A 88 2.34 -20.23 35.09
CA ASP A 88 0.88 -20.08 35.05
C ASP A 88 0.31 -19.55 33.71
N ARG A 89 1.15 -19.14 32.74
CA ARG A 89 0.73 -18.70 31.40
C ARG A 89 1.85 -18.90 30.37
N ILE A 90 1.55 -19.53 29.24
CA ILE A 90 2.45 -19.56 28.08
C ILE A 90 2.32 -18.22 27.36
N ARG A 91 3.37 -17.37 27.39
CA ARG A 91 3.47 -16.16 26.56
C ARG A 91 4.61 -16.34 25.56
N TYR A 92 4.29 -16.21 24.28
CA TYR A 92 5.31 -16.10 23.23
C TYR A 92 5.77 -14.63 23.18
N TYR A 93 7.06 -14.39 23.39
CA TYR A 93 7.67 -13.07 23.23
C TYR A 93 8.47 -13.06 21.93
N THR A 94 8.06 -12.21 20.98
CA THR A 94 8.76 -11.98 19.70
C THR A 94 9.76 -10.82 19.76
N GLN A 95 10.07 -10.30 20.95
CA GLN A 95 11.11 -9.29 21.15
C GLN A 95 12.47 -9.90 20.75
N ASP A 96 13.16 -9.25 19.81
CA ASP A 96 14.52 -9.54 19.30
C ASP A 96 14.72 -10.75 18.37
N GLN A 97 13.68 -11.29 17.76
CA GLN A 97 13.82 -12.41 16.83
C GLN A 97 13.68 -11.98 15.37
N PHE A 98 14.59 -12.52 14.54
CA PHE A 98 14.53 -12.36 13.10
C PHE A 98 13.26 -13.02 12.56
N LYS A 99 12.52 -12.29 11.73
CA LYS A 99 11.34 -12.77 11.03
C LYS A 99 11.46 -12.42 9.56
N PHE A 100 11.06 -13.37 8.72
CA PHE A 100 10.92 -13.18 7.29
C PHE A 100 9.53 -13.63 6.90
N GLY A 101 8.79 -12.79 6.17
CA GLY A 101 7.49 -13.15 5.63
C GLY A 101 7.42 -12.98 4.14
N ILE A 102 6.76 -13.90 3.46
CA ILE A 102 6.48 -13.82 2.02
C ILE A 102 5.01 -14.17 1.76
N GLY A 103 4.39 -13.48 0.82
CA GLY A 103 3.01 -13.76 0.48
C GLY A 103 2.42 -12.78 -0.51
N GLY A 104 1.10 -12.69 -0.49
CA GLY A 104 0.31 -11.87 -1.39
C GLY A 104 -0.69 -11.00 -0.66
N TYR A 105 -1.33 -10.13 -1.42
CA TYR A 105 -2.51 -9.40 -1.00
C TYR A 105 -3.46 -9.24 -2.18
N GLY A 106 -4.74 -9.25 -1.88
CA GLY A 106 -5.82 -8.93 -2.81
C GLY A 106 -6.79 -7.97 -2.16
N GLY A 107 -7.39 -7.08 -2.93
CA GLY A 107 -8.21 -6.03 -2.38
C GLY A 107 -8.97 -5.24 -3.44
N ILE A 108 -9.64 -4.20 -2.97
CA ILE A 108 -10.44 -3.32 -3.78
C ILE A 108 -9.98 -1.86 -3.63
N ASN A 109 -10.03 -1.12 -4.73
CA ASN A 109 -9.91 0.33 -4.68
C ASN A 109 -11.23 0.92 -4.17
N LEU A 110 -11.16 1.73 -3.12
CA LEU A 110 -12.34 2.38 -2.52
C LEU A 110 -12.55 3.80 -3.04
N SER A 111 -11.48 4.50 -3.41
CA SER A 111 -11.56 5.89 -3.80
C SER A 111 -10.30 6.33 -4.55
N ALA A 112 -10.50 7.14 -5.59
CA ALA A 112 -9.46 7.92 -6.24
C ALA A 112 -9.77 9.42 -6.14
N LYS A 113 -8.75 10.22 -5.81
CA LYS A 113 -8.87 11.67 -5.63
C LYS A 113 -7.68 12.38 -6.26
N GLN A 114 -7.96 13.33 -7.15
CA GLN A 114 -6.98 14.25 -7.70
C GLN A 114 -7.05 15.59 -6.95
N LYS A 115 -5.89 16.16 -6.62
CA LYS A 115 -5.76 17.50 -6.05
C LYS A 115 -4.88 18.33 -6.96
N LEU A 116 -5.42 19.46 -7.41
CA LEU A 116 -4.74 20.40 -8.31
C LEU A 116 -4.56 21.73 -7.58
N TRP A 117 -3.36 22.30 -7.71
CA TRP A 117 -3.04 23.65 -7.25
C TRP A 117 -2.59 24.48 -8.45
N TYR A 118 -3.40 25.44 -8.86
CA TYR A 118 -3.12 26.32 -9.98
C TYR A 118 -3.38 27.78 -9.61
N LYS A 119 -2.98 28.70 -10.50
CA LYS A 119 -3.37 30.10 -10.43
C LYS A 119 -4.40 30.40 -11.51
N GLU A 120 -5.40 31.16 -11.13
CA GLU A 120 -6.43 31.71 -12.01
C GLU A 120 -6.61 33.18 -11.61
N ASP A 121 -6.47 34.10 -12.56
CA ASP A 121 -6.52 35.55 -12.35
C ASP A 121 -5.63 36.05 -11.19
N GLY A 122 -4.42 35.51 -11.09
CA GLY A 122 -3.44 35.85 -10.04
C GLY A 122 -3.75 35.27 -8.65
N LYS A 123 -4.93 34.68 -8.43
CA LYS A 123 -5.31 34.03 -7.17
C LYS A 123 -4.92 32.55 -7.17
N ARG A 124 -4.53 32.03 -6.01
CA ARG A 124 -4.21 30.60 -5.85
C ARG A 124 -5.49 29.80 -5.62
N VAL A 125 -5.80 28.88 -6.53
CA VAL A 125 -6.95 28.00 -6.44
C VAL A 125 -6.49 26.59 -6.10
N LYS A 126 -7.24 25.92 -5.21
CA LYS A 126 -7.01 24.53 -4.83
C LYS A 126 -8.27 23.72 -5.13
N GLN A 127 -8.20 22.87 -6.13
CA GLN A 127 -9.31 22.02 -6.52
C GLN A 127 -9.07 20.58 -6.03
N LYS A 128 -10.12 19.95 -5.52
CA LYS A 128 -10.13 18.53 -5.16
C LYS A 128 -11.22 17.86 -5.99
N ILE A 129 -10.83 16.93 -6.85
CA ILE A 129 -11.73 16.20 -7.73
C ILE A 129 -11.71 14.75 -7.28
N GLN A 130 -12.85 14.23 -6.86
CA GLN A 130 -13.03 12.82 -6.54
C GLN A 130 -13.80 12.18 -7.68
N GLN A 131 -13.15 11.25 -8.37
CA GLN A 131 -13.69 10.55 -9.53
C GLN A 131 -12.97 9.20 -9.62
N ASP A 132 -13.53 8.24 -10.34
CA ASP A 132 -12.94 6.90 -10.43
C ASP A 132 -11.64 6.88 -11.25
N TYR A 133 -11.43 7.85 -12.16
CA TYR A 133 -10.23 7.97 -13.01
C TYR A 133 -9.86 6.67 -13.75
N ASN A 134 -10.85 5.83 -14.03
CA ASN A 134 -10.67 4.47 -14.54
C ASN A 134 -9.60 3.66 -13.78
N VAL A 135 -9.44 3.92 -12.49
CA VAL A 135 -8.56 3.15 -11.61
C VAL A 135 -9.09 1.72 -11.54
N ASN A 136 -8.18 0.75 -11.47
CA ASN A 136 -8.57 -0.64 -11.34
C ASN A 136 -9.33 -0.84 -10.01
N PRO A 137 -10.58 -1.34 -10.04
CA PRO A 137 -11.34 -1.59 -8.83
C PRO A 137 -10.73 -2.73 -8.00
N PHE A 138 -9.89 -3.57 -8.61
CA PHE A 138 -9.18 -4.65 -7.92
C PHE A 138 -7.69 -4.34 -7.86
N VAL A 139 -7.12 -4.56 -6.68
CA VAL A 139 -5.69 -4.39 -6.42
C VAL A 139 -5.16 -5.71 -5.90
N TYR A 140 -4.12 -6.24 -6.52
CA TYR A 140 -3.48 -7.47 -6.05
C TYR A 140 -1.99 -7.43 -6.32
N GLY A 141 -1.23 -8.10 -5.47
CA GLY A 141 0.21 -8.05 -5.52
C GLY A 141 0.86 -9.10 -4.64
N VAL A 142 2.17 -9.18 -4.75
CA VAL A 142 3.02 -10.01 -3.91
C VAL A 142 3.94 -9.14 -3.08
N GLY A 143 4.37 -9.66 -1.95
CA GLY A 143 5.31 -8.94 -1.10
C GLY A 143 6.13 -9.88 -0.26
N ALA A 144 7.26 -9.35 0.19
CA ALA A 144 8.09 -9.97 1.21
C ALA A 144 8.49 -8.91 2.23
N TYR A 145 8.77 -9.34 3.45
CA TYR A 145 9.33 -8.48 4.49
C TYR A 145 10.33 -9.25 5.33
N VAL A 146 11.31 -8.53 5.84
CA VAL A 146 12.35 -9.05 6.74
C VAL A 146 12.52 -8.07 7.88
N GLY A 147 12.60 -8.56 9.11
CA GLY A 147 12.66 -7.69 10.27
C GLY A 147 13.15 -8.37 11.52
N VAL A 148 13.30 -7.57 12.56
CA VAL A 148 13.70 -8.00 13.91
C VAL A 148 12.77 -7.32 14.90
N GLY A 149 12.11 -8.11 15.75
CA GLY A 149 11.12 -7.59 16.70
C GLY A 149 9.98 -6.85 16.00
N ASP A 150 9.75 -5.60 16.39
CA ASP A 150 8.63 -4.77 15.92
C ASP A 150 8.92 -4.08 14.60
N ILE A 151 10.19 -3.96 14.20
CA ILE A 151 10.61 -3.23 13.00
C ILE A 151 10.89 -4.23 11.87
N SER A 152 10.37 -3.95 10.68
CA SER A 152 10.62 -4.75 9.49
C SER A 152 10.79 -3.88 8.25
N LEU A 153 11.66 -4.29 7.34
CA LEU A 153 11.71 -3.76 5.99
C LEU A 153 10.78 -4.59 5.12
N TYR A 154 9.95 -3.94 4.32
CA TYR A 154 9.05 -4.61 3.39
C TYR A 154 9.28 -4.17 1.96
N ALA A 155 9.04 -5.10 1.04
CA ALA A 155 8.98 -4.90 -0.39
C ALA A 155 7.67 -5.47 -0.91
N LYS A 156 6.91 -4.67 -1.66
CA LYS A 156 5.67 -5.07 -2.33
C LYS A 156 5.73 -4.74 -3.80
N TYR A 157 5.15 -5.62 -4.60
CA TYR A 157 4.99 -5.48 -6.03
C TYR A 157 3.51 -5.62 -6.38
N ASP A 158 2.94 -4.53 -6.86
CA ASP A 158 1.57 -4.54 -7.39
C ASP A 158 1.59 -5.28 -8.74
N LEU A 159 0.89 -6.41 -8.80
CA LEU A 159 0.66 -7.15 -10.03
C LEU A 159 -0.48 -6.53 -10.84
N SER A 160 -1.47 -5.94 -10.15
CA SER A 160 -2.53 -5.15 -10.76
C SER A 160 -1.99 -3.83 -11.32
N GLU A 161 -2.36 -3.50 -12.56
CA GLU A 161 -2.16 -2.17 -13.13
C GLU A 161 -2.99 -1.12 -12.36
N THR A 162 -2.44 0.08 -12.17
CA THR A 162 -3.12 1.16 -11.43
C THR A 162 -4.35 1.69 -12.18
N PHE A 163 -4.31 1.68 -13.53
CA PHE A 163 -5.37 2.20 -14.40
C PHE A 163 -5.86 1.11 -15.36
N LYS A 164 -7.18 1.06 -15.62
CA LYS A 164 -7.78 0.20 -16.65
C LYS A 164 -7.39 0.73 -18.04
N SER A 165 -6.79 -0.14 -18.84
CA SER A 165 -6.49 0.06 -20.27
C SER A 165 -5.71 1.33 -20.63
N ASN A 166 -4.47 1.46 -20.18
CA ASN A 166 -3.54 2.44 -20.75
C ASN A 166 -2.30 1.75 -21.33
N THR A 167 -1.70 2.37 -22.34
CA THR A 167 -0.51 1.91 -23.09
C THR A 167 0.75 1.79 -22.22
N PHE A 168 0.68 2.18 -20.94
CA PHE A 168 1.77 2.19 -19.99
C PHE A 168 1.52 1.17 -18.88
N LYS A 169 2.14 -0.01 -19.01
CA LYS A 169 2.22 -1.00 -17.92
C LYS A 169 3.14 -0.45 -16.83
N GLN A 170 2.55 0.14 -15.80
CA GLN A 170 3.29 0.64 -14.65
C GLN A 170 2.86 -0.15 -13.41
N ASN A 171 3.61 -1.20 -13.13
CA ASN A 171 3.53 -1.93 -11.87
C ASN A 171 4.23 -1.10 -10.78
N ASN A 172 3.58 -0.94 -9.63
CA ASN A 172 4.19 -0.19 -8.54
C ASN A 172 5.06 -1.10 -7.69
N ILE A 173 6.28 -0.66 -7.41
CA ILE A 173 7.15 -1.24 -6.39
C ILE A 173 7.07 -0.32 -5.17
N SER A 174 6.69 -0.88 -4.03
CA SER A 174 6.67 -0.18 -2.74
C SER A 174 7.72 -0.76 -1.81
N LEU A 175 8.66 0.08 -1.40
CA LEU A 175 9.68 -0.25 -0.40
C LEU A 175 9.47 0.65 0.82
N GLY A 176 9.56 0.09 2.02
CA GLY A 176 9.41 0.90 3.21
C GLY A 176 9.70 0.16 4.51
N VAL A 177 9.54 0.90 5.61
CA VAL A 177 9.62 0.39 6.97
C VAL A 177 8.21 0.09 7.47
N ARG A 178 8.04 -1.09 8.04
CA ARG A 178 6.85 -1.55 8.75
C ARG A 178 7.15 -1.59 10.24
N ILE A 179 6.19 -1.14 11.03
CA ILE A 179 6.20 -1.27 12.48
C ILE A 179 4.98 -2.13 12.84
N ASP A 180 5.22 -3.30 13.42
CA ASP A 180 4.18 -4.15 14.00
C ASP A 180 4.10 -3.84 15.50
N LEU A 181 2.92 -3.43 15.98
CA LEU A 181 2.64 -3.27 17.40
C LEU A 181 1.86 -4.52 17.83
N ASP A 182 2.55 -5.50 18.42
CA ASP A 182 1.96 -6.74 19.00
C ASP A 182 1.50 -6.52 20.46
#